data_AF-A0A959ZQT7-F1
#
_entry.id   AF-A0A959ZQT7-F1
#
_cell.length_a   1.000
_cell.length_b   1.000
_cell.length_c   1.000
_cell.angle_alpha   90.00
_cell.angle_beta   90.00
_cell.angle_gamma   90.00
#
_symmetry.space_group_name_H-M   'P 1'
#
loop_
_entity.id
_entity.type
_entity.pdbx_description
1 polymer ?
#
loop_
_entity_poly.entity_id
_entity_poly.type
_entity_poly.pdbx_seq_one_letter_code
_entity_poly.pdbx_strand_id
1 'polypeptide(L)'
;MSKQGGQCDWCGVELEEDQGYRLLWPDKSLGTAFCRLEHIVPFLMQKDQWHIWKGVEIPADAPKVSTSSGDELGENALYLVHHRGEHRIPDSFEGKEELLEWAKAGGHFAP
;
A
#
# COMPACT_ATOMS: atom_id res chain seq x y z
N MET A 1 21.76 6.70 2.83
CA MET A 1 20.33 7.10 2.86
C MET A 1 19.54 5.82 2.93
N SER A 2 18.72 5.63 3.96
CA SER A 2 17.86 4.45 4.05
C SER A 2 16.87 4.46 2.87
N LYS A 3 16.80 3.35 2.16
CA LYS A 3 15.86 3.12 1.05
C LYS A 3 14.42 3.22 1.58
N GLN A 4 13.58 4.05 0.98
CA GLN A 4 12.18 4.23 1.43
C GLN A 4 11.45 2.89 1.31
N GLY A 5 10.94 2.39 2.44
CA GLY A 5 10.34 1.06 2.50
C GLY A 5 11.33 -0.10 2.36
N GLY A 6 12.60 0.07 2.69
CA GLY A 6 13.60 -1.03 2.70
C GLY A 6 13.43 -2.04 3.86
N GLN A 7 12.38 -1.91 4.67
CA GLN A 7 12.09 -2.78 5.80
C GLN A 7 10.58 -2.85 6.02
N CYS A 8 10.07 -4.01 6.44
CA CYS A 8 8.69 -4.17 6.84
C CYS A 8 8.40 -3.40 8.13
N ASP A 9 7.43 -2.50 8.09
CA ASP A 9 7.04 -1.65 9.22
C ASP A 9 6.30 -2.38 10.33
N TRP A 10 5.90 -3.63 10.08
CA TRP A 10 5.29 -4.48 11.09
C TRP A 10 6.33 -5.37 11.80
N CYS A 11 7.04 -6.23 11.05
CA CYS A 11 7.91 -7.25 11.63
C CYS A 11 9.41 -6.95 11.55
N GLY A 12 9.82 -5.86 10.87
CA GLY A 12 11.22 -5.46 10.78
C GLY A 12 12.08 -6.27 9.80
N VAL A 13 11.49 -7.18 9.01
CA VAL A 13 12.24 -7.90 7.96
C VAL A 13 12.69 -6.93 6.87
N GLU A 14 13.94 -7.03 6.43
CA GLU A 14 14.49 -6.24 5.33
C GLU A 14 13.78 -6.55 4.01
N LEU A 15 13.60 -5.53 3.17
CA LEU A 15 12.93 -5.63 1.88
C LEU A 15 13.79 -5.02 0.79
N GLU A 16 13.98 -5.80 -0.28
CA GLU A 16 14.51 -5.26 -1.52
C GLU A 16 13.46 -4.40 -2.26
N GLU A 17 13.91 -3.76 -3.34
CA GLU A 17 13.09 -2.83 -4.14
C GLU A 17 11.94 -3.54 -4.87
N ASP A 18 12.13 -4.81 -5.17
CA ASP A 18 11.28 -5.68 -5.96
C ASP A 18 10.50 -6.69 -5.09
N GLN A 19 10.44 -6.43 -3.77
CA GLN A 19 9.85 -7.32 -2.79
C GLN A 19 8.74 -6.67 -1.96
N GLY A 20 7.72 -7.47 -1.65
CA GLY A 20 6.67 -7.14 -0.71
C GLY A 20 5.74 -6.06 -1.23
N TYR A 21 5.26 -5.23 -0.31
CA TYR A 21 4.21 -4.26 -0.56
C TYR A 21 4.68 -2.88 -0.16
N ARG A 22 4.26 -1.87 -0.91
CA ARG A 22 4.38 -0.46 -0.53
C ARG A 22 2.99 0.15 -0.52
N LEU A 23 2.57 0.60 0.66
CA LEU A 23 1.34 1.33 0.81
C LEU A 23 1.67 2.82 0.76
N LEU A 24 1.12 3.50 -0.24
CA LEU A 24 1.46 4.85 -0.63
C LEU A 24 0.26 5.76 -0.39
N TRP A 25 0.53 6.95 0.15
CA TRP A 25 -0.45 8.01 0.33
C TRP A 25 0.09 9.33 -0.25
N PRO A 26 -0.03 9.52 -1.58
CA PRO A 26 0.63 10.62 -2.30
C PRO A 26 0.27 12.00 -1.76
N ASP A 27 -1.03 12.26 -1.56
CA ASP A 27 -1.54 13.57 -1.11
C ASP A 27 -1.02 13.99 0.27
N LYS A 28 -0.60 13.03 1.10
CA LYS A 28 -0.03 13.28 2.42
C LYS A 28 1.50 13.18 2.43
N SER A 29 2.12 12.78 1.31
CA SER A 29 3.54 12.41 1.24
C SER A 29 3.89 11.35 2.29
N LEU A 30 3.01 10.37 2.49
CA LEU A 30 3.20 9.30 3.46
C LEU A 30 3.37 7.94 2.75
N GLY A 31 4.11 7.04 3.40
CA GLY A 31 4.22 5.67 2.96
C GLY A 31 4.63 4.71 4.07
N THR A 32 4.43 3.43 3.80
CA THR A 32 4.82 2.30 4.65
C THR A 32 5.04 1.05 3.79
N ALA A 33 5.83 0.10 4.28
CA ALA A 33 6.21 -1.11 3.57
C ALA A 33 5.91 -2.37 4.38
N PHE A 34 5.53 -3.44 3.68
CA PHE A 34 5.20 -4.73 4.30
C PHE A 34 5.79 -5.89 3.52
N CYS A 35 6.30 -6.91 4.22
CA CYS A 35 6.77 -8.14 3.56
C CYS A 35 5.62 -9.07 3.16
N ARG A 36 4.44 -8.87 3.73
CA ARG A 36 3.25 -9.72 3.56
C ARG A 36 1.98 -8.86 3.62
N LEU A 37 0.95 -9.26 2.89
CA LEU A 37 -0.35 -8.56 2.88
C LEU A 37 -0.96 -8.54 4.29
N GLU A 38 -0.85 -9.64 5.01
CA GLU A 38 -1.41 -9.85 6.34
C GLU A 38 -0.83 -8.89 7.39
N HIS A 39 0.31 -8.25 7.12
CA HIS A 39 0.91 -7.26 8.02
C HIS A 39 0.26 -5.86 7.90
N ILE A 40 -0.46 -5.61 6.81
CA ILE A 40 -1.22 -4.37 6.61
C ILE A 40 -2.37 -4.28 7.62
N VAL A 41 -3.08 -5.40 7.82
CA VAL A 41 -4.23 -5.48 8.72
C VAL A 41 -3.92 -5.02 10.15
N PRO A 42 -2.96 -5.62 10.87
CA PRO A 42 -2.63 -5.18 12.22
C PRO A 42 -1.97 -3.80 12.24
N PHE A 43 -1.25 -3.39 11.18
CA PHE A 43 -0.72 -2.04 11.06
C PHE A 43 -1.82 -0.98 11.07
N LEU A 44 -2.83 -1.13 10.19
CA LEU A 44 -3.95 -0.20 10.08
C LEU A 44 -4.84 -0.21 11.35
N MET A 45 -4.90 -1.33 12.08
CA MET A 45 -5.71 -1.44 13.29
C MET A 45 -5.02 -0.91 14.55
N GLN A 46 -3.69 -1.04 14.66
CA GLN A 46 -2.99 -0.91 15.95
C GLN A 46 -1.85 0.10 15.94
N LYS A 47 -1.16 0.26 14.82
CA LYS A 47 0.07 1.06 14.76
C LYS A 47 -0.19 2.40 14.10
N ASP A 48 -0.70 2.38 12.87
CA ASP A 48 -0.98 3.59 12.04
C ASP A 48 0.17 4.62 12.07
N GLN A 49 1.43 4.15 12.17
CA GLN A 49 2.64 4.98 12.20
C GLN A 49 3.22 5.06 10.81
N TRP A 50 2.85 6.11 10.09
CA TRP A 50 3.29 6.38 8.73
C TRP A 50 4.65 7.07 8.70
N HIS A 51 5.40 6.86 7.62
CA HIS A 51 6.64 7.59 7.34
C HIS A 51 6.38 8.73 6.38
N ILE A 52 7.03 9.86 6.60
CA ILE A 52 7.09 10.94 5.61
C ILE A 52 8.07 10.52 4.53
N TRP A 53 7.56 10.32 3.32
CA TRP A 53 8.33 9.90 2.16
C TRP A 53 8.48 11.07 1.19
N LYS A 54 9.69 11.25 0.66
CA LYS A 54 9.95 12.28 -0.36
C LYS A 54 9.58 11.73 -1.73
N GLY A 55 8.72 12.46 -2.44
CA GLY A 55 8.32 12.11 -3.81
C GLY A 55 7.62 10.77 -3.87
N VAL A 56 6.53 10.61 -3.11
CA VAL A 56 5.68 9.42 -3.20
C VAL A 56 5.08 9.34 -4.60
N GLU A 57 5.68 8.51 -5.45
CA GLU A 57 5.22 8.25 -6.81
C GLU A 57 4.39 6.97 -6.85
N ILE A 58 3.27 7.04 -7.56
CA ILE A 58 2.46 5.86 -7.89
C ILE A 58 2.86 5.33 -9.27
N PRO A 59 2.74 4.02 -9.53
CA PRO A 59 2.89 3.49 -10.87
C PRO A 59 1.96 4.19 -11.87
N ALA A 60 2.45 4.45 -13.09
CA ALA A 60 1.69 5.18 -14.12
C ALA A 60 0.44 4.42 -14.60
N ASP A 61 0.42 3.11 -14.39
CA ASP A 61 -0.67 2.17 -14.66
C ASP A 61 -1.58 1.92 -13.46
N ALA A 62 -1.44 2.69 -12.37
CA ALA A 62 -2.33 2.60 -11.22
C ALA A 62 -3.80 2.86 -11.63
N PRO A 63 -4.77 2.06 -11.14
CA PRO A 63 -6.17 2.27 -11.45
C PRO A 63 -6.65 3.64 -10.94
N LYS A 64 -7.61 4.22 -11.65
CA LYS A 64 -8.29 5.47 -11.26
C LYS A 64 -9.58 5.24 -10.48
N VAL A 65 -9.91 3.98 -10.26
CA VAL A 65 -11.07 3.52 -9.51
C VAL A 65 -10.62 2.65 -8.35
N SER A 66 -11.44 2.52 -7.32
CA SER A 66 -11.16 1.59 -6.23
C SER A 66 -11.11 0.14 -6.76
N THR A 67 -10.10 -0.62 -6.35
CA THR A 67 -10.00 -2.06 -6.56
C THR A 67 -11.14 -2.81 -5.84
N SER A 68 -11.68 -2.23 -4.76
CA SER A 68 -12.68 -2.88 -3.91
C SER A 68 -14.11 -2.52 -4.33
N SER A 69 -14.42 -1.26 -4.63
CA SER A 69 -15.80 -0.86 -5.02
C SER A 69 -15.99 -0.60 -6.51
N GLY A 70 -14.92 -0.29 -7.25
CA GLY A 70 -15.00 0.20 -8.63
C GLY A 70 -15.38 1.68 -8.76
N ASP A 71 -15.55 2.40 -7.66
CA ASP A 71 -15.89 3.82 -7.66
C ASP A 71 -14.68 4.71 -8.01
N GLU A 72 -14.92 5.92 -8.53
CA GLU A 72 -13.86 6.86 -8.87
C GLU A 72 -13.08 7.32 -7.63
N LEU A 73 -11.74 7.33 -7.73
CA LEU A 73 -10.89 7.77 -6.63
C LEU A 73 -10.90 9.29 -6.49
N GLY A 74 -11.15 9.76 -5.27
CA GLY A 74 -11.04 11.16 -4.88
C GLY A 74 -9.70 11.54 -4.28
N GLU A 75 -9.68 12.71 -3.65
CA GLU A 75 -8.59 13.14 -2.80
C GLU A 75 -8.45 12.18 -1.61
N ASN A 76 -7.21 11.90 -1.19
CA ASN A 76 -6.83 10.96 -0.14
C ASN A 76 -6.77 9.47 -0.53
N ALA A 77 -6.84 9.13 -1.82
CA ALA A 77 -6.68 7.75 -2.28
C ALA A 77 -5.36 7.11 -1.78
N LEU A 78 -5.46 5.83 -1.44
CA LEU A 78 -4.35 4.97 -1.06
C LEU A 78 -4.02 4.00 -2.20
N TYR A 79 -2.74 3.74 -2.37
CA TYR A 79 -2.25 2.81 -3.39
C TYR A 79 -1.39 1.74 -2.74
N LEU A 80 -1.79 0.49 -2.87
CA LEU A 80 -1.00 -0.65 -2.45
C LEU A 80 -0.27 -1.24 -3.65
N VAL A 81 1.03 -1.03 -3.72
CA VAL A 81 1.88 -1.58 -4.78
C VAL A 81 2.47 -2.89 -4.32
N HIS A 82 2.06 -4.00 -4.93
CA HIS A 82 2.67 -5.30 -4.73
C HIS A 82 3.82 -5.50 -5.71
N HIS A 83 5.02 -5.70 -5.17
CA HIS A 83 6.22 -6.00 -5.95
C HIS A 83 6.43 -7.51 -6.01
N ARG A 84 6.48 -8.04 -7.24
CA ARG A 84 6.72 -9.47 -7.53
C ARG A 84 7.84 -9.58 -8.56
N GLY A 85 9.08 -9.46 -8.10
CA GLY A 85 10.22 -9.26 -8.99
C GLY A 85 10.06 -7.93 -9.72
N GLU A 86 10.32 -7.91 -11.02
CA GLU A 86 10.25 -6.67 -11.81
C GLU A 86 8.82 -6.12 -11.99
N HIS A 87 7.80 -6.93 -11.69
CA HIS A 87 6.41 -6.53 -11.83
C HIS A 87 5.94 -5.76 -10.59
N ARG A 88 5.33 -4.60 -10.84
CA ARG A 88 4.63 -3.79 -9.84
C ARG A 88 3.14 -3.82 -10.16
N ILE A 89 2.34 -4.29 -9.21
CA ILE A 89 0.89 -4.42 -9.37
C ILE A 89 0.24 -3.44 -8.39
N PRO A 90 -0.27 -2.28 -8.88
CA PRO A 90 -0.95 -1.30 -8.05
C PRO A 90 -2.42 -1.66 -7.85
N ASP A 91 -2.84 -1.79 -6.60
CA ASP A 91 -4.24 -1.73 -6.18
C ASP A 91 -4.54 -0.35 -5.57
N SER A 92 -5.75 0.15 -5.74
CA SER A 92 -6.15 1.48 -5.29
C SER A 92 -7.40 1.45 -4.43
N PHE A 93 -7.48 2.36 -3.46
CA PHE A 93 -8.55 2.40 -2.46
C PHE A 93 -8.91 3.85 -2.14
N GLU A 94 -10.18 4.10 -1.84
CA GLU A 94 -10.65 5.43 -1.45
C GLU A 94 -10.04 5.88 -0.11
N GLY A 95 -9.69 4.93 0.76
CA GLY A 95 -9.10 5.22 2.06
C GLY A 95 -8.75 4.00 2.89
N LYS A 96 -8.32 4.25 4.13
CA LYS A 96 -7.79 3.21 5.04
C LYS A 96 -8.81 2.15 5.40
N GLU A 97 -10.07 2.53 5.57
CA GLU A 97 -11.14 1.61 5.98
C GLU A 97 -11.43 0.57 4.90
N GLU A 98 -11.58 1.01 3.65
CA GLU A 98 -11.79 0.11 2.51
C GLU A 98 -10.59 -0.82 2.29
N LEU A 99 -9.37 -0.27 2.29
CA LEU A 99 -8.14 -1.05 2.22
C LEU A 99 -8.06 -2.11 3.34
N LEU A 100 -8.45 -1.75 4.57
CA LEU A 100 -8.43 -2.66 5.71
C LEU A 100 -9.40 -3.83 5.51
N GLU A 101 -10.64 -3.56 5.09
CA GLU A 101 -11.62 -4.62 4.84
C GLU A 101 -11.17 -5.52 3.68
N TRP A 102 -10.65 -4.97 2.60
CA TRP A 102 -10.08 -5.73 1.49
C TRP A 102 -8.89 -6.61 1.92
N ALA A 103 -7.97 -6.06 2.74
CA ALA A 103 -6.82 -6.80 3.24
C ALA A 103 -7.24 -7.93 4.20
N LYS A 104 -8.27 -7.72 5.04
CA LYS A 104 -8.86 -8.77 5.89
C LYS A 104 -9.49 -9.89 5.06
N ALA A 105 -10.05 -9.57 3.89
CA ALA A 105 -10.59 -10.54 2.95
C ALA A 105 -9.51 -11.31 2.17
N GLY A 106 -8.22 -11.06 2.45
CA GLY A 106 -7.09 -11.77 1.82
C GLY A 106 -6.64 -11.16 0.50
N GLY A 107 -7.09 -9.95 0.17
CA GLY A 107 -6.66 -9.26 -1.05
C GLY A 107 -7.34 -9.77 -2.32
N HIS A 108 -8.55 -10.33 -2.18
CA HIS A 108 -9.35 -10.79 -3.31
C HIS A 108 -10.32 -9.70 -3.76
N PHE A 109 -10.47 -9.58 -5.08
CA PHE A 109 -11.36 -8.62 -5.74
C PHE A 109 -12.80 -8.71 -5.21
N ALA A 110 -13.50 -7.58 -5.20
CA ALA A 110 -14.95 -7.64 -5.33
C ALA A 110 -15.29 -8.16 -6.75
N PRO A 111 -16.23 -9.10 -6.87
CA PRO A 111 -16.68 -9.64 -8.17
C PRO A 111 -17.38 -8.60 -9.05
#